data_AF-A0A1X0QTS7-F1
#
_entry.id   AF-A0A1X0QTS7-F1
#
_cell.length_a   1.000
_cell.length_b   1.000
_cell.length_c   1.000
_cell.angle_alpha   90.00
_cell.angle_beta   90.00
_cell.angle_gamma   90.00
#
_symmetry.space_group_name_H-M   'P 1'
#
loop_
_entity.id
_entity.type
_entity.pdbx_description
1 polymer ?
#
loop_
_entity_poly.entity_id
_entity_poly.type
_entity_poly.pdbx_seq_one_letter_code
_entity_poly.pdbx_strand_id
1 'polypeptide(L)'
;MTDPIAPHSPSISAYMSAHEATNLAYVRYFGKVDQATKATFKSISSTQFTVEYTTPDGTEGTVSIPFKTPLTKREDIRPVLESMAKEAENALGLVKRIFPKRVINIY
;
A
#
# COMPACT_ATOMS: atom_id res chain seq x y z
N MET A 1 2.82 14.57 22.44
CA MET A 1 3.89 13.70 21.93
C MET A 1 3.92 13.87 20.43
N THR A 2 4.98 14.45 19.88
CA THR A 2 5.08 14.73 18.44
C THR A 2 5.54 13.46 17.73
N ASP A 3 4.79 12.99 16.75
CA ASP A 3 5.20 11.87 15.92
C ASP A 3 6.57 12.17 15.28
N PRO A 4 7.62 11.37 15.56
CA PRO A 4 8.95 11.62 14.99
C PRO A 4 8.98 11.45 13.47
N ILE A 5 7.96 10.78 12.91
CA ILE A 5 7.86 10.46 11.48
C ILE A 5 6.97 11.44 10.71
N ALA A 6 5.92 11.98 11.34
CA ALA A 6 4.98 12.90 10.71
C ALA A 6 5.64 14.09 9.96
N PRO A 7 6.67 14.78 10.50
CA PRO A 7 7.32 15.88 9.78
C PRO A 7 8.10 15.43 8.55
N HIS A 8 8.48 14.14 8.46
CA HIS A 8 9.16 13.57 7.30
C HIS A 8 8.20 12.96 6.28
N SER A 9 6.90 12.89 6.60
CA SER A 9 5.89 12.33 5.71
C SER A 9 5.89 12.93 4.31
N PRO A 10 6.03 14.26 4.08
CA PRO A 10 5.96 14.80 2.73
C PRO A 10 7.11 14.32 1.83
N SER A 11 8.32 14.23 2.38
CA SER A 11 9.48 13.73 1.64
C SER A 11 9.36 12.25 1.29
N ILE A 12 8.75 11.46 2.17
CA ILE A 12 8.54 10.02 1.95
C ILE A 12 7.38 9.78 0.99
N SER A 13 6.28 10.53 1.13
CA SER A 13 5.17 10.50 0.18
C SER A 13 5.67 10.80 -1.23
N ALA A 14 6.48 11.86 -1.41
CA ALA A 14 7.06 12.20 -2.71
C ALA A 14 7.92 11.06 -3.30
N TYR A 15 8.73 10.40 -2.47
CA TYR A 15 9.53 9.24 -2.89
C TYR A 15 8.63 8.05 -3.28
N MET A 16 7.64 7.71 -2.45
CA MET A 16 6.71 6.61 -2.68
C MET A 16 5.74 6.86 -3.84
N SER A 17 5.46 8.12 -4.19
CA SER A 17 4.66 8.44 -5.37
C SER A 17 5.32 7.99 -6.67
N ALA A 18 6.64 7.81 -6.72
CA ALA A 18 7.33 7.20 -7.86
C ALA A 18 7.21 5.66 -7.89
N HIS A 19 6.76 5.05 -6.80
CA HIS A 19 6.61 3.61 -6.61
C HIS A 19 5.14 3.18 -6.56
N GLU A 20 4.36 3.59 -7.58
CA GLU A 20 2.92 3.31 -7.67
C GLU A 20 2.59 1.82 -7.57
N ALA A 21 3.41 0.95 -8.17
CA ALA A 21 3.24 -0.51 -8.11
C ALA A 21 3.29 -1.05 -6.67
N THR A 22 4.21 -0.51 -5.85
CA THR A 22 4.35 -0.88 -4.45
C THR A 22 3.17 -0.37 -3.63
N ASN A 23 2.73 0.87 -3.87
CA ASN A 23 1.54 1.43 -3.22
C ASN A 23 0.29 0.60 -3.54
N LEU A 24 0.17 0.14 -4.79
CA LEU A 24 -0.91 -0.73 -5.22
C LEU A 24 -0.88 -2.09 -4.51
N ALA A 25 0.31 -2.67 -4.34
CA ALA A 25 0.46 -3.91 -3.61
C ALA A 25 -0.07 -3.76 -2.17
N TYR A 26 0.25 -2.65 -1.50
CA TYR A 26 -0.27 -2.36 -0.17
C TYR A 26 -1.78 -2.28 -0.12
N VAL A 27 -2.38 -1.50 -1.01
CA VAL A 27 -3.83 -1.29 -1.06
C VAL A 27 -4.57 -2.59 -1.36
N ARG A 28 -4.07 -3.39 -2.31
CA ARG A 28 -4.70 -4.66 -2.68
C ARG A 28 -4.60 -5.71 -1.58
N TYR A 29 -3.44 -5.84 -0.95
CA TYR A 29 -3.21 -6.85 0.07
C TYR A 29 -3.71 -6.42 1.45
N PHE A 30 -3.21 -5.32 2.01
CA PHE A 30 -3.58 -4.84 3.34
C PHE A 30 -4.94 -4.14 3.34
N GLY A 31 -5.21 -3.33 2.30
CA GLY A 31 -6.50 -2.67 2.13
C GLY A 31 -7.61 -3.57 1.60
N LYS A 32 -7.28 -4.79 1.15
CA LYS A 32 -8.21 -5.74 0.53
C LYS A 32 -8.97 -5.18 -0.68
N VAL A 33 -8.40 -4.18 -1.35
CA VAL A 33 -9.00 -3.56 -2.54
C VAL A 33 -8.29 -4.07 -3.79
N ASP A 34 -8.59 -5.32 -4.19
CA ASP A 34 -7.93 -5.97 -5.33
C ASP A 34 -8.12 -5.21 -6.66
N GLN A 35 -9.25 -4.50 -6.77
CA GLN A 35 -9.62 -3.69 -7.93
C GLN A 35 -8.87 -2.35 -8.02
N ALA A 36 -8.03 -1.99 -7.05
CA ALA A 36 -7.26 -0.75 -7.12
C ALA A 36 -6.32 -0.78 -8.35
N THR A 37 -6.37 0.25 -9.18
CA THR A 37 -5.54 0.40 -10.40
C THR A 37 -4.48 1.47 -10.28
N LYS A 38 -4.71 2.47 -9.43
CA LYS A 38 -3.72 3.45 -9.00
C LYS A 38 -3.67 3.53 -7.48
N ALA A 39 -2.51 3.87 -6.94
CA ALA A 39 -2.35 4.12 -5.52
C ALA A 39 -1.29 5.19 -5.27
N THR A 40 -1.67 6.20 -4.50
CA THR A 40 -0.88 7.38 -4.18
C THR A 40 -0.68 7.44 -2.68
N PHE A 41 0.58 7.50 -2.26
CA PHE A 41 0.92 7.61 -0.85
C PHE A 41 0.61 9.04 -0.36
N LYS A 42 -0.26 9.19 0.64
CA LYS A 42 -0.68 10.51 1.16
C LYS A 42 0.16 10.94 2.35
N SER A 43 0.15 10.13 3.41
CA SER A 43 0.77 10.49 4.69
C SER A 43 1.25 9.25 5.44
N ILE A 44 2.20 9.45 6.34
CA ILE A 44 2.79 8.41 7.19
C ILE A 44 3.02 8.94 8.59
N SER A 45 2.74 8.07 9.55
CA SER A 45 2.92 8.29 10.98
C SER A 45 3.83 7.19 11.56
N SER A 46 4.18 7.29 12.84
CA SER A 46 4.98 6.25 13.50
C SER A 46 4.30 4.87 13.54
N THR A 47 2.96 4.85 13.53
CA THR A 47 2.16 3.63 13.73
C THR A 47 1.41 3.16 12.49
N GLN A 48 1.14 4.05 11.53
CA GLN A 48 0.34 3.74 10.34
C GLN A 48 0.66 4.69 9.19
N PHE A 49 0.22 4.34 8.00
CA PHE A 49 0.29 5.21 6.82
C PHE A 49 -1.01 5.17 6.04
N THR A 50 -1.25 6.24 5.27
CA THR A 50 -2.46 6.44 4.52
C THR A 50 -2.13 6.49 3.03
N VAL A 51 -2.84 5.65 2.26
CA VAL A 51 -2.70 5.55 0.82
C VAL A 51 -4.07 5.80 0.19
N GLU A 52 -4.10 6.71 -0.77
CA GLU A 52 -5.26 6.93 -1.62
C GLU A 52 -5.17 6.00 -2.82
N TYR A 53 -6.27 5.45 -3.28
CA TYR A 53 -6.34 4.56 -4.42
C TYR A 53 -7.47 4.93 -5.35
N THR A 54 -7.34 4.52 -6.61
CA THR A 54 -8.37 4.71 -7.63
C THR A 54 -8.72 3.37 -8.26
N THR A 55 -10.01 3.05 -8.31
CA THR A 55 -10.55 1.88 -9.00
C THR A 55 -10.67 2.14 -10.51
N PRO A 56 -10.79 1.11 -11.36
CA PRO A 56 -11.01 1.29 -12.79
C PRO A 56 -12.29 2.07 -13.10
N ASP A 57 -13.28 2.03 -12.20
CA ASP A 57 -14.54 2.78 -12.31
C ASP A 57 -14.38 4.27 -11.99
N GLY A 58 -13.16 4.73 -11.69
CA GLY A 58 -12.88 6.12 -11.30
C GLY A 58 -13.25 6.43 -9.85
N THR A 59 -13.55 5.43 -9.02
CA THR A 59 -13.81 5.64 -7.60
C THR A 59 -12.50 5.83 -6.86
N GLU A 60 -12.37 6.97 -6.19
CA GLU A 60 -11.26 7.25 -5.30
C GLU A 60 -11.61 6.82 -3.88
N GLY A 61 -10.67 6.15 -3.22
CA GLY A 61 -10.82 5.72 -1.84
C GLY A 61 -9.51 5.88 -1.09
N THR A 62 -9.60 5.88 0.23
CA THR A 62 -8.42 6.04 1.08
C THR A 62 -8.36 4.89 2.07
N VAL A 63 -7.19 4.28 2.21
CA VAL A 63 -6.94 3.21 3.18
C VAL A 63 -5.84 3.63 4.14
N SER A 64 -6.07 3.35 5.42
CA SER A 64 -5.06 3.50 6.47
C SER A 64 -4.54 2.12 6.86
N ILE A 65 -3.24 1.90 6.67
CA ILE A 65 -2.58 0.62 6.90
C ILE A 65 -1.67 0.79 8.12
N PRO A 66 -1.94 0.07 9.22
CA PRO A 66 -1.05 0.09 10.38
C PRO A 66 0.25 -0.66 10.08
N PHE A 67 1.36 -0.15 10.61
CA PHE A 67 2.63 -0.86 10.57
C PHE A 67 2.60 -2.04 11.54
N LYS A 68 3.17 -3.16 11.09
CA LYS A 68 3.39 -4.33 11.96
C LYS A 68 4.39 -4.03 13.08
N THR A 69 5.35 -3.16 12.80
CA THR A 69 6.35 -2.69 13.74
C THR A 69 6.36 -1.17 13.74
N PRO A 70 6.12 -0.50 14.87
CA PRO A 70 6.08 0.95 14.93
C PRO A 70 7.45 1.53 14.58
N LEU A 71 7.43 2.56 13.74
CA LEU A 71 8.59 3.28 13.28
C LEU A 71 9.09 4.19 14.39
N THR A 72 10.31 3.94 14.84
CA THR A 72 10.98 4.77 15.84
C THR A 72 11.93 5.77 15.20
N LYS A 73 12.54 5.43 14.05
CA LYS A 73 13.43 6.32 13.30
C LYS A 73 13.07 6.37 11.83
N ARG A 74 13.47 7.46 11.18
CA ARG A 74 13.35 7.64 9.72
C ARG A 74 14.04 6.53 8.93
N GLU A 75 15.16 6.05 9.45
CA GLU A 75 16.01 5.06 8.78
C GLU A 75 15.31 3.69 8.69
N ASP A 76 14.43 3.39 9.66
CA ASP A 76 13.65 2.15 9.71
C ASP A 76 12.47 2.15 8.73
N ILE A 77 12.06 3.31 8.22
CA ILE A 77 10.89 3.43 7.33
C ILE A 77 11.11 2.65 6.04
N ARG A 78 12.29 2.80 5.45
CA ARG A 78 12.66 2.13 4.20
C ARG A 78 12.61 0.60 4.32
N PRO A 79 13.33 -0.04 5.26
CA PRO A 79 13.31 -1.49 5.39
C PRO A 79 11.93 -2.02 5.81
N VAL A 80 11.17 -1.29 6.65
CA VAL A 80 9.81 -1.71 7.04
C VAL A 80 8.87 -1.69 5.84
N LEU A 81 8.87 -0.60 5.06
CA LEU A 81 8.09 -0.52 3.82
C LEU A 81 8.54 -1.62 2.85
N GLU A 82 9.82 -1.74 2.56
CA GLU A 82 10.32 -2.79 1.64
C GLU A 82 9.91 -4.21 2.09
N SER A 83 9.96 -4.50 3.38
CA SER A 83 9.51 -5.79 3.92
C SER A 83 8.01 -6.00 3.76
N MET A 84 7.18 -4.98 4.04
CA MET A 84 5.73 -5.06 3.86
C MET A 84 5.36 -5.14 2.38
N ALA A 85 6.08 -4.43 1.52
CA ALA A 85 5.92 -4.45 0.07
C ALA A 85 6.18 -5.85 -0.45
N LYS A 86 7.31 -6.44 -0.06
CA LYS A 86 7.69 -7.79 -0.45
C LYS A 86 6.67 -8.83 0.03
N GLU A 87 6.12 -8.67 1.23
CA GLU A 87 5.05 -9.53 1.75
C GLU A 87 3.79 -9.41 0.87
N ALA A 88 3.35 -8.18 0.56
CA ALA A 88 2.20 -7.92 -0.29
C ALA A 88 2.42 -8.40 -1.74
N GLU A 89 3.58 -8.13 -2.34
CA GLU A 89 3.94 -8.57 -3.69
C GLU A 89 4.04 -10.09 -3.79
N ASN A 90 4.60 -10.76 -2.78
CA ASN A 90 4.67 -12.23 -2.76
C ASN A 90 3.27 -12.82 -2.61
N ALA A 91 2.44 -12.28 -1.71
CA ALA A 91 1.06 -12.70 -1.55
C ALA A 91 0.26 -12.49 -2.85
N LEU A 92 0.35 -11.31 -3.47
CA LEU A 92 -0.33 -10.97 -4.73
C LEU A 92 0.22 -11.76 -5.92
N GLY A 93 1.52 -12.04 -5.96
CA GLY A 93 2.17 -12.85 -7.00
C GLY A 93 1.73 -14.32 -6.94
N LEU A 94 1.58 -14.87 -5.74
CA LEU A 94 1.00 -16.20 -5.51
C LEU A 94 -0.50 -16.20 -5.83
N VAL A 95 -1.25 -15.21 -5.37
CA VAL A 95 -2.70 -15.03 -5.63
C VAL A 95 -2.98 -14.90 -7.12
N LYS A 96 -2.25 -14.05 -7.85
CA LYS A 96 -2.42 -13.85 -9.30
C LYS A 96 -2.11 -15.12 -10.11
N ARG A 97 -1.33 -16.05 -9.56
CA ARG A 97 -1.09 -17.38 -10.14
C ARG A 97 -2.17 -18.41 -9.78
N ILE A 98 -2.87 -18.24 -8.67
CA ILE A 98 -3.88 -19.18 -8.14
C ILE A 98 -5.31 -18.83 -8.57
N PHE A 99 -5.58 -17.60 -9.03
CA PHE A 99 -6.88 -17.24 -9.62
C PHE A 99 -6.87 -17.33 -11.16
N PRO A 100 -7.17 -18.51 -11.77
CA PRO A 100 -7.67 -18.50 -13.12
C PRO A 100 -9.00 -17.74 -13.11
N LYS A 101 -9.17 -16.80 -14.05
CA LYS A 101 -10.46 -16.16 -14.35
C LYS A 101 -11.53 -17.24 -14.38
N ARG A 102 -12.38 -17.34 -13.35
CA ARG A 102 -13.65 -18.04 -13.48
C ARG A 102 -14.55 -17.16 -14.33
N VAL A 103 -14.41 -17.30 -15.64
CA VAL A 103 -15.45 -16.96 -16.59
C VAL A 103 -16.55 -18.01 -16.37
N ILE A 104 -17.49 -17.72 -15.48
CA ILE A 104 -18.74 -18.48 -15.46
C ILE A 104 -19.65 -17.73 -16.42
N ASN A 105 -19.52 -18.08 -17.70
CA ASN A 105 -20.55 -17.85 -18.68
C ASN A 105 -21.16 -19.22 -18.99
N ILE A 106 -22.35 -19.49 -18.45
CA ILE A 106 -23.21 -20.54 -18.98
C ILE A 106 -24.59 -19.93 -19.17
N TYR A 107 -24.97 -19.87 -20.46
CA TYR A 107 -26.30 -19.61 -20.98
C TYR A 107 -27.30 -20.66 -20.52
#